data_AF-A0A967JDI6-F1
#
_entry.id   AF-A0A967JDI6-F1
#
_cell.length_a   1.000
_cell.length_b   1.000
_cell.length_c   1.000
_cell.angle_alpha   90.00
_cell.angle_beta   90.00
_cell.angle_gamma   90.00
#
_symmetry.space_group_name_H-M   'P 1'
#
loop_
_entity.id
_entity.type
_entity.pdbx_description
1 polymer ?
#
loop_
_entity_poly.entity_id
_entity_poly.type
_entity_poly.pdbx_seq_one_letter_code
_entity_poly.pdbx_strand_id
1 'polypeptide(L)' 'EGYTDEEWKLVNETRKILDAPEVAVEPTCVRVPVMVGHGIVASAWFDRAIAPDEAAELIMGAPGVELWT' A
#
# COMPACT_ATOMS: atom_id res chain seq x y z
N GLU A 1 -2.58 23.51 -3.75
CA GLU A 1 -2.76 22.30 -2.91
C GLU A 1 -2.91 21.14 -3.88
N GLY A 2 -2.04 20.12 -3.79
CA GLY A 2 -1.82 19.13 -4.86
C GLY A 2 -2.54 17.79 -4.68
N TYR A 3 -3.03 17.48 -3.47
CA TYR A 3 -3.68 16.21 -3.14
C TYR A 3 -5.06 16.44 -2.52
N THR A 4 -5.94 15.46 -2.71
CA THR A 4 -7.25 15.33 -2.06
C THR A 4 -7.12 14.88 -0.61
N ASP A 5 -8.20 14.98 0.17
CA ASP A 5 -8.23 14.50 1.55
C ASP A 5 -7.93 13.00 1.67
N GLU A 6 -8.41 12.19 0.71
CA GLU A 6 -8.19 10.75 0.71
C GLU A 6 -6.72 10.39 0.44
N GLU A 7 -6.08 11.14 -0.46
CA GLU A 7 -4.65 11.03 -0.72
C GLU A 7 -3.83 11.46 0.50
N TRP A 8 -4.20 12.55 1.17
CA TRP A 8 -3.54 12.97 2.41
C TRP A 8 -3.71 11.97 3.55
N LYS A 9 -4.86 11.28 3.66
CA LYS A 9 -5.03 10.19 4.62
C LYS A 9 -4.05 9.07 4.36
N LEU A 10 -3.91 8.61 3.12
CA LEU A 10 -2.94 7.55 2.78
C LEU A 10 -1.52 7.93 3.18
N VAL A 11 -1.09 9.17 2.93
CA VAL A 11 0.24 9.67 3.35
C VAL A 11 0.39 9.62 4.88
N ASN A 12 -0.56 10.21 5.61
CA ASN A 12 -0.45 10.39 7.05
C ASN A 12 -0.62 9.08 7.83
N GLU A 13 -1.57 8.25 7.43
CA GLU A 13 -1.85 6.97 8.08
C GLU A 13 -0.72 5.96 7.83
N THR A 14 -0.17 5.91 6.62
CA THR A 14 0.97 5.03 6.29
C THR A 14 2.17 5.36 7.18
N ARG A 15 2.54 6.64 7.30
CA ARG A 15 3.63 7.10 8.18
C ARG A 15 3.41 6.72 9.64
N LYS A 16 2.17 6.86 10.11
CA LYS A 16 1.82 6.57 11.51
C LYS A 16 1.80 5.07 11.80
N ILE A 17 1.20 4.27 10.93
CA ILE A 17 1.04 2.82 11.13
C ILE A 17 2.39 2.10 11.03
N LEU A 18 3.24 2.52 10.10
CA LEU A 18 4.59 1.95 9.91
C LEU A 18 5.64 2.53 10.87
N ASP A 19 5.26 3.49 11.73
CA ASP A 19 6.19 4.26 12.57
C ASP A 19 7.38 4.85 11.77
N ALA A 20 7.08 5.35 10.58
CA ALA A 20 8.06 5.77 9.58
C ALA A 20 7.71 7.19 9.06
N PRO A 21 7.98 8.26 9.84
CA PRO A 21 7.53 9.62 9.49
C PRO A 21 8.12 10.15 8.18
N GLU A 22 9.30 9.67 7.81
CA GLU A 22 10.03 10.11 6.61
C GLU A 22 9.71 9.28 5.36
N VAL A 23 8.85 8.24 5.46
CA VAL A 23 8.52 7.44 4.28
C VAL A 23 7.82 8.32 3.22
N ALA A 24 8.32 8.22 1.99
CA ALA A 24 7.73 8.88 0.84
C ALA A 24 6.50 8.08 0.38
N VAL A 25 5.37 8.76 0.23
CA VAL A 25 4.11 8.18 -0.23
C VAL A 25 3.53 9.11 -1.29
N GLU A 26 3.31 8.59 -2.49
CA GLU A 26 2.72 9.31 -3.62
C GLU A 26 1.44 8.59 -4.05
N PRO A 27 0.30 8.90 -3.41
CA PRO A 27 -0.97 8.28 -3.75
C PRO A 27 -1.67 9.01 -4.88
N THR A 28 -2.44 8.28 -5.67
CA THR A 28 -3.46 8.82 -6.57
C THR A 28 -4.76 8.08 -6.33
N CYS A 29 -5.79 8.80 -5.88
CA CYS A 29 -7.08 8.20 -5.55
C CYS A 29 -8.13 8.55 -6.60
N VAL A 30 -8.61 7.53 -7.32
CA VAL A 30 -9.64 7.69 -8.35
C VAL A 30 -10.90 6.89 -8.00
N ARG A 31 -12.04 7.40 -8.44
CA ARG A 31 -13.32 6.67 -8.39
C ARG A 31 -13.57 5.98 -9.72
N VAL A 32 -13.94 4.70 -9.65
CA VAL A 32 -14.25 3.85 -10.82
C VAL A 32 -15.63 3.22 -10.64
N PRO A 33 -16.33 2.82 -11.72
CA PRO A 33 -17.70 2.34 -11.64
C PRO A 33 -17.77 0.87 -11.15
N VAL A 34 -17.46 0.65 -9.87
CA VAL A 34 -17.60 -0.62 -9.16
C VAL A 34 -18.56 -0.46 -7.99
N MET A 35 -19.30 -1.53 -7.63
CA MET A 35 -20.34 -1.46 -6.59
C MET A 35 -19.76 -1.39 -5.17
N VAL A 36 -18.79 -2.26 -4.85
CA VAL A 36 -18.16 -2.39 -3.53
C VAL A 36 -16.72 -2.88 -3.71
N GLY A 37 -15.82 -2.41 -2.85
CA GLY A 37 -14.42 -2.84 -2.80
C GLY A 37 -13.44 -1.77 -3.29
N HIS A 38 -12.19 -1.88 -2.86
CA HIS A 38 -11.08 -1.04 -3.32
C HIS A 38 -10.01 -1.92 -3.95
N GLY A 39 -9.57 -1.53 -5.15
CA GLY A 39 -8.35 -2.06 -5.76
C GLY A 39 -7.20 -1.10 -5.50
N ILE A 40 -6.03 -1.64 -5.16
CA ILE A 40 -4.80 -0.87 -5.01
C ILE A 40 -3.76 -1.50 -5.92
N VAL A 41 -3.12 -0.67 -6.74
CA VAL A 41 -1.89 -1.02 -7.46
C VAL A 41 -0.79 -0.20 -6.80
N ALA A 42 0.23 -0.88 -6.27
CA ALA A 42 1.31 -0.23 -5.53
C ALA A 42 2.66 -0.70 -6.05
N SER A 43 3.62 0.21 -6.04
CA SER A 43 5.06 -0.09 -6.15
C SER A 43 5.71 0.30 -4.83
N ALA A 44 6.57 -0.56 -4.31
CA ALA A 44 7.28 -0.34 -3.06
C ALA A 44 8.78 -0.52 -3.28
N TRP A 45 9.58 0.30 -2.59
CA TRP A 45 11.03 0.22 -2.59
C TRP A 45 11.50 -0.16 -1.19
N PHE A 46 12.46 -1.07 -1.14
CA PHE A 46 12.98 -1.64 0.09
C PHE A 46 14.48 -1.32 0.21
N ASP A 47 15.02 -1.45 1.42
CA ASP A 47 16.43 -1.24 1.73
C ASP A 47 17.35 -2.29 1.09
N ARG A 48 16.80 -3.47 0.78
CA ARG A 48 17.46 -4.57 0.07
C ARG A 48 16.56 -5.15 -1.01
N ALA A 49 17.18 -5.86 -1.96
CA ALA A 49 16.45 -6.68 -2.90
C ALA A 49 15.70 -7.81 -2.18
N ILE A 50 14.50 -8.13 -2.69
CA ILE A 50 13.66 -9.23 -2.25
C ILE A 50 13.24 -10.05 -3.47
N ALA A 51 13.34 -11.38 -3.37
CA ALA A 51 12.87 -12.26 -4.43
C ALA A 51 11.33 -12.38 -4.38
N PRO A 52 10.64 -12.57 -5.52
CA PRO A 52 9.18 -12.73 -5.53
C PRO A 52 8.67 -13.85 -4.60
N ASP A 53 9.38 -14.99 -4.54
CA ASP A 53 9.00 -16.12 -3.69
C ASP A 53 9.12 -15.77 -2.19
N GLU A 54 10.19 -15.07 -1.78
CA GLU A 54 10.36 -14.57 -0.41
C GLU A 54 9.24 -13.57 -0.04
N ALA A 55 8.88 -12.68 -0.97
CA ALA A 55 7.79 -11.73 -0.76
C ALA A 55 6.44 -12.44 -0.60
N ALA A 56 6.16 -13.46 -1.42
CA ALA A 56 4.93 -14.25 -1.35
C ALA A 56 4.80 -14.98 0.00
N GLU A 57 5.88 -15.60 0.49
CA GLU A 57 5.91 -16.26 1.80
C GLU A 57 5.59 -15.28 2.95
N LEU A 58 6.22 -14.09 2.93
CA LEU A 58 5.97 -13.06 3.94
C LEU A 58 4.53 -12.55 3.91
N ILE A 59 3.97 -12.34 2.72
CA ILE A 59 2.59 -11.88 2.53
C ILE A 59 1.58 -12.91 3.06
N MET A 60 1.76 -14.20 2.73
CA MET A 60 0.89 -15.27 3.23
C MET A 60 1.01 -15.49 4.75
N GLY A 61 2.10 -15.06 5.37
CA GLY A 61 2.26 -15.08 6.82
C GLY A 61 1.40 -14.04 7.56
N ALA A 62 0.85 -13.05 6.86
CA ALA A 62 0.05 -11.99 7.47
C ALA A 62 -1.40 -12.46 7.77
N PRO A 63 -1.93 -12.23 8.99
CA PRO A 63 -3.29 -12.61 9.33
C PRO A 63 -4.34 -11.97 8.42
N GLY A 64 -5.26 -12.78 7.88
CA GLY A 64 -6.36 -12.31 7.04
C GLY A 64 -5.96 -11.97 5.60
N VAL A 65 -4.73 -12.29 5.19
CA VAL A 65 -4.26 -12.13 3.81
C VAL A 65 -4.38 -13.45 3.06
N GLU A 66 -4.88 -13.38 1.82
CA GLU A 66 -4.89 -14.47 0.86
C GLU A 66 -4.09 -14.04 -0.36
N LEU A 67 -3.13 -14.85 -0.78
CA LEU A 67 -2.39 -14.63 -2.01
C LEU A 67 -3.11 -15.36 -3.15
N TRP A 68 -3.63 -14.61 -4.12
CA TRP A 68 -4.24 -15.19 -5.31
C TRP A 68 -3.15 -15.45 -6.36
N THR A 69 -2.78 -16.72 -6.52
CA THR A 69 -1.78 -17.21 -7.49
C THR A 69 -2.43 -18.00 -8.62
#